data_AF-A0A239AL14-F1
#
_entry.id   AF-A0A239AL14-F1
#
_cell.length_a   1.000
_cell.length_b   1.000
_cell.length_c   1.000
_cell.angle_alpha   90.00
_cell.angle_beta   90.00
_cell.angle_gamma   90.00
#
_symmetry.space_group_name_H-M   'P 1'
#
loop_
_entity.id
_entity.type
_entity.pdbx_description
1 polymer ?
#
loop_
_entity_poly.entity_id
_entity_poly.type
_entity_poly.pdbx_seq_one_letter_code
_entity_poly.pdbx_strand_id
1 'polypeptide(L)' 'MAAISHVRGHPITFINNKWAYNDTLKPINGEQRPCAKCNCYPTKEGYDACLGHVAGAIHACCGHGIEEKYIILEGDS' A
#
# COMPACT_ATOMS: atom_id res chain seq x y z
N MET A 1 -3.74 -18.81 15.30
CA MET A 1 -3.68 -18.37 13.89
C MET A 1 -3.06 -16.98 13.87
N ALA A 2 -2.08 -16.74 13.00
CA ALA A 2 -1.55 -15.38 12.80
C ALA A 2 -2.42 -14.65 11.77
N ALA A 3 -2.73 -13.38 11.99
CA ALA A 3 -3.44 -12.57 11.01
C ALA A 3 -2.51 -12.24 9.83
N ILE A 4 -3.04 -12.25 8.61
CA ILE A 4 -2.30 -11.92 7.38
C ILE A 4 -2.97 -10.71 6.74
N SER A 5 -2.16 -9.81 6.18
CA SER A 5 -2.62 -8.64 5.42
C SER A 5 -1.58 -8.27 4.36
N HIS A 6 -1.73 -7.11 3.72
CA HIS A 6 -0.79 -6.60 2.74
C HIS A 6 -0.46 -5.12 3.02
N VAL A 7 0.79 -4.72 2.77
CA VAL A 7 1.21 -3.31 2.75
C VAL A 7 1.92 -3.02 1.43
N ARG A 8 1.37 -2.11 0.62
CA ARG A 8 1.90 -1.78 -0.72
C ARG A 8 2.15 -3.00 -1.62
N GLY A 9 1.27 -4.01 -1.49
CA GLY A 9 1.35 -5.27 -2.23
C GLY A 9 2.26 -6.33 -1.61
N HIS A 10 2.99 -6.02 -0.52
CA HIS A 10 3.81 -7.00 0.19
C HIS A 10 2.98 -7.73 1.26
N PRO A 11 3.00 -9.08 1.31
CA PRO A 11 2.35 -9.84 2.37
C PRO A 11 2.99 -9.56 3.73
N ILE A 12 2.14 -9.36 4.73
CA ILE A 12 2.54 -9.14 6.12
C ILE A 12 1.80 -10.07 7.06
N THR A 13 2.45 -10.43 8.16
CA THR A 13 1.89 -11.31 9.18
C THR A 13 1.98 -10.65 10.55
N PHE A 14 0.94 -10.84 11.37
CA PHE A 14 0.89 -10.32 12.73
C PHE A 14 1.50 -11.33 13.69
N ILE A 15 2.67 -11.00 14.25
CA ILE A 15 3.47 -11.86 15.13
C ILE A 15 3.95 -11.01 16.31
N ASN A 16 3.88 -11.55 17.53
CA ASN A 16 4.35 -10.88 18.75
C ASN A 16 3.84 -9.44 18.90
N ASN A 17 2.54 -9.24 18.63
CA ASN A 17 1.86 -7.95 18.70
C ASN A 17 2.39 -6.88 17.72
N LYS A 18 3.01 -7.30 16.60
CA LYS A 18 3.57 -6.42 15.57
C LYS A 18 3.33 -6.99 14.17
N TRP A 19 3.20 -6.11 13.18
CA TRP A 19 3.19 -6.51 11.77
C TRP A 19 4.63 -6.63 11.26
N ALA A 20 4.91 -7.74 10.57
CA ALA A 20 6.20 -8.01 9.95
C ALA A 20 6.02 -8.45 8.50
N TYR A 21 6.99 -8.14 7.65
CA TYR A 21 7.05 -8.66 6.29
C TYR A 21 7.20 -10.18 6.32
N ASN A 22 6.36 -10.90 5.57
CA ASN A 22 6.33 -12.35 5.61
C ASN A 22 7.67 -12.98 5.16
N ASP A 23 8.36 -12.35 4.21
CA ASP A 23 9.61 -12.84 3.62
C ASP A 23 10.84 -12.74 4.53
N THR A 24 10.88 -11.76 5.44
CA THR A 24 12.07 -11.41 6.24
C THR A 24 11.79 -11.44 7.73
N LEU A 25 10.52 -11.51 8.12
CA LEU A 25 10.03 -11.36 9.50
C LEU A 25 10.48 -10.06 10.17
N LYS A 26 10.93 -9.08 9.39
CA LYS A 26 11.29 -7.75 9.88
C LYS A 26 10.03 -6.90 10.09
N PRO A 27 9.96 -6.11 11.17
CA PRO A 27 8.85 -5.18 11.42
C PRO A 27 8.65 -4.18 10.26
N ILE A 28 7.39 -3.87 9.95
CA ILE A 28 7.06 -2.93 8.86
C ILE A 28 7.23 -1.45 9.23
N ASN A 29 7.49 -1.14 10.51
CA ASN A 29 7.65 0.22 11.02
C ASN A 29 9.08 0.78 10.87
N GLY A 30 10.01 0.00 10.31
CA GLY A 30 11.38 0.42 10.07
C GLY A 30 11.60 0.89 8.62
N GLU A 31 11.82 -0.06 7.73
CA GLU A 31 12.18 0.21 6.34
C GLU A 31 10.93 0.18 5.43
N GLN A 32 10.62 1.32 4.81
CA GLN A 32 9.61 1.32 3.76
C GLN A 32 10.15 0.60 2.53
N ARG A 33 9.30 -0.23 1.93
CA ARG A 33 9.57 -0.90 0.66
C ARG A 33 8.88 -0.20 -0.50
N PRO A 34 9.44 -0.26 -1.72
CA PRO A 34 8.73 0.15 -2.92
C PRO A 34 7.49 -0.74 -3.11
N CYS A 35 6.50 -0.24 -3.84
CA CYS A 35 5.31 -1.00 -4.20
C CYS A 35 5.69 -2.30 -4.93
N ALA A 36 5.14 -3.44 -4.52
CA ALA A 36 5.44 -4.73 -5.15
C ALA A 36 5.03 -4.80 -6.64
N LYS A 37 4.09 -3.95 -7.07
CA LYS A 37 3.59 -3.90 -8.45
C LYS A 37 4.43 -3.00 -9.37
N CYS A 38 4.68 -1.76 -8.96
CA CYS A 38 5.36 -0.77 -9.82
C CYS A 38 6.82 -0.51 -9.44
N ASN A 39 7.33 -1.13 -8.36
CA ASN A 39 8.69 -0.97 -7.84
C ASN A 39 9.09 0.48 -7.51
N CYS A 40 8.11 1.37 -7.40
CA CYS A 40 8.30 2.76 -7.00
C CYS A 40 7.94 2.97 -5.52
N TYR A 41 8.66 3.89 -4.89
CA TYR A 41 8.22 4.53 -3.65
C TYR A 41 7.08 5.50 -3.95
N PRO A 42 6.28 5.90 -2.93
CA PRO A 42 5.28 6.96 -3.10
C PRO A 42 5.92 8.23 -3.68
N THR A 43 5.09 9.04 -4.33
CA THR A 43 5.55 10.35 -4.81
C THR A 43 5.98 11.24 -3.63
N LYS A 44 6.61 12.39 -3.92
CA LYS A 44 7.06 13.31 -2.86
C LYS A 44 5.89 13.84 -2.01
N GLU A 45 4.72 13.92 -2.62
CA GLU A 45 3.44 14.33 -2.02
C GLU A 45 2.80 13.20 -1.20
N GLY A 46 3.32 11.97 -1.31
CA GLY A 46 2.82 10.79 -0.60
C GLY A 46 1.81 9.95 -1.37
N TYR A 47 1.55 10.26 -2.65
CA TYR A 47 0.60 9.50 -3.47
C TYR A 47 1.17 8.16 -3.93
N ASP A 48 0.27 7.24 -4.28
CA ASP A 48 0.62 6.01 -4.99
C ASP A 48 1.34 6.37 -6.30
N ALA A 49 2.65 6.14 -6.38
CA ALA A 49 3.42 6.42 -7.60
C ALA A 49 2.95 5.61 -8.81
N CYS A 50 2.22 4.51 -8.60
CA CYS A 50 1.61 3.77 -9.69
C CYS A 50 0.46 4.54 -10.38
N LEU A 51 -0.11 5.57 -9.73
CA LEU A 51 -1.11 6.48 -10.30
C LEU A 51 -0.55 7.90 -10.49
N GLY A 52 0.32 8.34 -9.59
CA GLY A 52 0.75 9.73 -9.51
C GLY A 52 -0.35 10.63 -8.93
N HIS A 53 -0.39 11.88 -9.38
CA HIS A 53 -1.45 12.82 -9.01
C HIS A 53 -2.64 12.71 -9.97
N VAL A 54 -3.83 12.46 -9.43
CA VAL A 54 -5.09 12.42 -10.19
C VAL A 54 -5.90 13.66 -9.84
N ALA A 55 -6.03 14.59 -10.79
CA ALA A 55 -6.77 15.83 -10.57
C ALA A 55 -8.25 15.55 -10.27
N GLY A 56 -8.77 16.18 -9.21
CA GLY A 56 -10.16 16.03 -8.77
C GLY A 56 -10.45 14.78 -7.92
N ALA A 57 -9.46 13.91 -7.71
CA ALA A 57 -9.62 12.75 -6.82
C ALA A 57 -9.49 13.16 -5.35
N ILE A 58 -10.47 12.77 -4.54
CA ILE A 58 -10.39 12.86 -3.07
C ILE A 58 -9.69 11.63 -2.48
N HIS A 59 -9.89 10.47 -3.11
CA HIS A 59 -9.22 9.23 -2.76
C HIS A 59 -8.86 8.46 -4.03
N ALA A 60 -7.67 7.87 -4.08
CA ALA A 60 -7.27 7.01 -5.17
C ALA A 60 -6.26 5.96 -4.67
N CYS A 61 -6.41 4.73 -5.14
CA CYS A 61 -5.45 3.66 -4.86
C CYS A 61 -5.31 2.76 -6.09
N CYS A 62 -4.08 2.35 -6.41
CA CYS A 62 -3.82 1.44 -7.52
C CYS A 62 -4.18 -0.03 -7.21
N GLY A 63 -4.66 -0.29 -5.99
CA GLY A 63 -4.90 -1.62 -5.42
C GLY A 63 -3.62 -2.39 -5.06
N HIS A 64 -2.44 -1.80 -5.33
CA HIS A 64 -1.12 -2.41 -5.15
C HIS A 64 -0.94 -3.82 -5.72
N GLY A 65 -1.78 -4.21 -6.69
CA GLY A 65 -1.78 -5.54 -7.30
C GLY A 65 -2.47 -6.63 -6.47
N ILE A 66 -3.13 -6.26 -5.37
CA ILE A 66 -3.85 -7.17 -4.48
C ILE A 66 -5.34 -6.88 -4.52
N GLU A 67 -5.70 -5.62 -4.32
CA GLU A 67 -7.10 -5.16 -4.27
C GLU A 67 -7.53 -4.56 -5.61
N GLU A 68 -8.84 -4.35 -5.78
CA GLU A 68 -9.36 -3.60 -6.91
C GLU A 68 -8.94 -2.13 -6.84
N LYS A 69 -8.58 -1.56 -8.00
CA LYS A 69 -8.21 -0.15 -8.11
C LYS A 69 -9.46 0.72 -8.01
N TYR A 70 -9.33 1.88 -7.39
CA TYR A 70 -10.43 2.84 -7.31
C TYR A 70 -9.92 4.28 -7.36
N ILE A 71 -10.83 5.16 -7.78
CA ILE A 71 -10.71 6.61 -7.71
C ILE A 71 -12.08 7.11 -7.27
N ILE A 72 -12.11 7.97 -6.26
CA ILE A 72 -13.32 8.66 -5.78
C ILE A 72 -13.09 10.14 -6.05
N LEU A 73 -14.03 10.77 -6.76
CA LEU A 73 -13.99 12.19 -7.08
C LEU A 73 -14.85 12.99 -6.10
N GLU A 74 -14.59 14.29 -6.02
CA GLU A 74 -15.45 15.20 -5.28
C GLU A 74 -16.86 15.26 -5.93
N GLY A 75 -17.90 14.90 -5.18
CA GLY A 75 -19.29 14.87 -5.66
C GLY A 75 -19.83 13.50 -6.07
N ASP A 76 -19.02 12.43 -5.96
CA ASP A 76 -19.49 11.04 -6.08
C ASP A 76 -20.24 10.63 -4.79
N SER A 77 -21.47 11.11 -4.61
CA SER A 77 -22.37 10.76 -3.51
C SER A 77 -23.78 10.50 -3.99
#